data_AF-A0A382LC60-F1
#
_entry.id   AF-A0A382LC60-F1
#
_cell.length_a   1.000
_cell.length_b   1.000
_cell.length_c   1.000
_cell.angle_alpha   90.00
_cell.angle_beta   90.00
_cell.angle_gamma   90.00
#
_symmetry.space_group_name_H-M   'P 1'
#
loop_
_entity.id
_entity.type
_entity.pdbx_description
1 polymer ?
#
loop_
_entity_poly.entity_id
_entity_poly.type
_entity_poly.pdbx_seq_one_letter_code
_entity_poly.pdbx_strand_id
1 'polypeptide(L)'
;MDSKAYIRYADELFRTIEDKLEELEDEVDYDRTSDKLEATIESTGKKIVVNTQRAIHEIWLAGNSRGWHFQYDEDNTCWFALAEKVEFYSCLSELLSTNLGRQVSFN
;
A
#
# COMPACT_ATOMS: atom_id res chain seq x y z
N MET A 1 17.98 -7.47 4.69
CA MET A 1 16.86 -8.40 4.42
C MET A 1 17.18 -9.49 3.38
N ASP A 2 16.82 -10.74 3.66
CA ASP A 2 16.84 -11.84 2.69
C ASP A 2 15.47 -12.03 2.00
N SER A 3 15.41 -12.85 0.94
CA SER A 3 14.15 -13.05 0.18
C SER A 3 13.02 -13.69 0.98
N LYS A 4 13.29 -14.51 1.99
CA LYS A 4 12.24 -15.15 2.80
C LYS A 4 11.62 -14.13 3.75
N ALA A 5 12.45 -13.30 4.37
CA ALA A 5 12.02 -12.19 5.20
C ALA A 5 11.20 -11.19 4.38
N TYR A 6 11.67 -10.81 3.18
CA TYR A 6 10.93 -9.95 2.27
C TYR A 6 9.53 -10.48 1.96
N ILE A 7 9.40 -11.75 1.57
CA ILE A 7 8.09 -12.35 1.26
C ILE A 7 7.16 -12.28 2.47
N ARG A 8 7.66 -12.61 3.67
CA ARG A 8 6.85 -12.54 4.90
C ARG A 8 6.34 -11.12 5.17
N TYR A 9 7.21 -10.10 5.09
CA TYR A 9 6.80 -8.72 5.35
C TYR A 9 5.89 -8.15 4.25
N ALA A 10 6.07 -8.59 3.00
CA ALA A 10 5.17 -8.23 1.92
C ALA A 10 3.78 -8.85 2.14
N ASP A 11 3.71 -10.13 2.49
CA ASP A 11 2.45 -10.82 2.78
C ASP A 11 1.72 -10.19 3.97
N GLU A 12 2.45 -9.80 5.02
CA GLU A 12 1.89 -9.05 6.16
C GLU A 12 1.32 -7.70 5.71
N LEU A 13 2.07 -6.94 4.91
CA LEU A 13 1.60 -5.67 4.36
C LEU A 13 0.29 -5.83 3.58
N PHE A 14 0.22 -6.80 2.66
CA PHE A 14 -0.99 -7.03 1.88
C PHE A 14 -2.19 -7.35 2.75
N ARG A 15 -2.03 -8.22 3.76
CA ARG A 15 -3.12 -8.54 4.70
C ARG A 15 -3.63 -7.30 5.43
N THR A 16 -2.73 -6.46 5.94
CA THR A 16 -3.12 -5.22 6.62
C THR A 16 -3.85 -4.26 5.67
N ILE A 17 -3.48 -4.22 4.39
CA ILE A 17 -4.21 -3.43 3.39
C ILE A 17 -5.59 -4.03 3.15
N GLU A 18 -5.70 -5.34 2.95
CA GLU A 18 -6.97 -6.04 2.73
C GLU A 18 -7.93 -5.82 3.91
N ASP A 19 -7.47 -6.04 5.15
CA ASP A 19 -8.26 -5.80 6.37
C ASP A 19 -8.78 -4.35 6.41
N LYS A 20 -7.96 -3.37 6.01
CA LYS A 20 -8.40 -1.96 5.93
C LYS A 20 -9.40 -1.73 4.81
N LEU A 21 -9.23 -2.33 3.64
CA LEU A 21 -10.14 -2.13 2.51
C LEU A 21 -11.49 -2.83 2.74
N GLU A 22 -11.53 -3.93 3.49
CA GLU A 22 -12.77 -4.56 3.95
C GLU A 22 -13.60 -3.60 4.84
N GLU A 23 -12.97 -2.80 5.70
CA GLU A 23 -13.66 -1.73 6.46
C GLU A 23 -14.23 -0.61 5.55
N LEU A 24 -13.79 -0.55 4.29
CA LEU A 24 -14.14 0.47 3.31
C LEU A 24 -14.97 -0.11 2.15
N GLU A 25 -15.55 -1.30 2.30
CA GLU A 25 -16.22 -2.04 1.22
C GLU A 25 -17.35 -1.26 0.53
N ASP A 26 -18.00 -0.33 1.23
CA ASP A 26 -19.06 0.53 0.67
C ASP A 26 -18.53 1.66 -0.24
N GLU A 27 -17.22 1.93 -0.25
CA GLU A 27 -16.60 3.06 -0.96
C GLU A 27 -15.43 2.67 -1.87
N VAL A 28 -14.83 1.50 -1.63
CA VAL A 28 -13.64 1.02 -2.33
C VAL A 28 -13.78 -0.47 -2.66
N ASP A 29 -13.79 -0.77 -3.96
CA ASP A 29 -13.65 -2.14 -4.46
C ASP A 29 -12.17 -2.48 -4.65
N TYR A 30 -11.77 -3.73 -4.48
CA TYR A 30 -10.39 -4.15 -4.72
C TYR A 30 -10.24 -5.55 -5.31
N ASP A 31 -9.22 -5.70 -6.16
CA ASP A 31 -8.78 -7.00 -6.71
C ASP A 31 -7.37 -7.33 -6.24
N ARG A 32 -7.16 -8.58 -5.81
CA ARG A 32 -5.92 -9.07 -5.22
C ARG A 32 -5.38 -10.28 -5.99
N THR A 33 -4.10 -10.23 -6.35
CA THR A 33 -3.31 -11.39 -6.83
C THR A 33 -2.31 -11.83 -5.75
N SER A 34 -1.24 -12.57 -6.08
CA SER A 34 -0.16 -12.83 -5.11
C SER A 34 0.80 -11.64 -4.93
N ASP A 35 0.90 -10.79 -5.94
CA ASP A 35 1.97 -9.82 -6.14
C ASP A 35 1.47 -8.40 -6.39
N LYS A 36 0.16 -8.22 -6.55
CA LYS A 36 -0.50 -6.95 -6.80
C LYS A 36 -1.82 -6.86 -6.02
N LEU A 37 -2.19 -5.65 -5.64
CA LEU A 37 -3.53 -5.25 -5.20
C LEU A 37 -3.90 -4.00 -6.00
N GLU A 38 -5.12 -3.95 -6.52
CA GLU A 38 -5.67 -2.79 -7.22
C GLU A 38 -6.98 -2.39 -6.53
N ALA A 39 -6.99 -1.22 -5.89
CA ALA A 39 -8.15 -0.63 -5.26
C ALA A 39 -8.76 0.45 -6.17
N THR A 40 -10.08 0.41 -6.36
CA THR A 40 -10.85 1.36 -7.16
C THR A 40 -11.82 2.13 -6.28
N ILE A 41 -11.71 3.45 -6.30
CA ILE A 41 -12.59 4.35 -5.56
C ILE A 41 -13.93 4.43 -6.30
N GLU A 42 -15.02 3.94 -5.72
CA GLU A 42 -16.29 3.77 -6.43
C GLU A 42 -16.83 5.10 -6.99
N SER A 43 -16.77 6.16 -6.19
CA SER A 43 -17.34 7.48 -6.54
C SER A 43 -16.63 8.19 -7.70
N THR A 44 -15.39 7.81 -8.02
CA THR A 44 -14.56 8.52 -9.03
C THR A 44 -13.93 7.61 -10.08
N GLY A 45 -13.91 6.29 -9.86
CA GLY A 45 -13.19 5.32 -10.68
C GLY A 45 -11.66 5.43 -10.62
N LYS A 46 -11.12 6.28 -9.74
CA LYS A 46 -9.68 6.41 -9.55
C LYS A 46 -9.11 5.14 -8.93
N LYS A 47 -7.86 4.85 -9.28
CA LYS A 47 -7.18 3.62 -8.85
C LYS A 47 -5.98 3.92 -7.95
N ILE A 48 -5.80 3.05 -6.97
CA ILE A 48 -4.60 2.93 -6.16
C ILE A 48 -4.08 1.51 -6.37
N VAL A 49 -2.80 1.37 -6.72
CA VAL A 49 -2.17 0.08 -7.03
C VAL A 49 -0.99 -0.14 -6.11
N VAL A 50 -0.93 -1.33 -5.50
CA VAL A 50 0.20 -1.79 -4.69
C VAL A 50 0.77 -3.04 -5.34
N ASN A 51 2.08 -3.12 -5.55
CA ASN A 51 2.69 -4.35 -6.09
C ASN A 51 4.10 -4.62 -5.57
N THR A 52 4.49 -5.89 -5.60
CA THR A 52 5.83 -6.36 -5.20
C THR A 52 6.86 -6.20 -6.32
N GLN A 53 8.13 -5.93 -5.95
CA GLN A 53 9.30 -6.03 -6.80
C GLN A 53 10.34 -6.97 -6.18
N ARG A 54 10.11 -8.28 -6.37
CA ARG A 54 10.87 -9.35 -5.69
C ARG A 54 12.38 -9.33 -5.97
N ALA A 55 12.81 -8.88 -7.15
CA ALA A 55 14.22 -8.87 -7.53
C ALA A 55 15.05 -7.84 -6.72
N ILE A 56 14.41 -6.78 -6.25
CA ILE A 56 15.05 -5.66 -5.53
C ILE A 56 14.46 -5.46 -4.12
N HIS A 57 13.60 -6.39 -3.69
CA HIS A 57 12.96 -6.38 -2.36
C HIS A 57 12.19 -5.10 -2.03
N GLU A 58 11.44 -4.58 -3.00
CA GLU A 58 10.62 -3.38 -2.82
C GLU A 58 9.12 -3.66 -2.87
N ILE A 59 8.35 -2.74 -2.30
CA ILE A 59 6.91 -2.57 -2.53
C ILE A 59 6.71 -1.26 -3.26
N TRP A 60 5.92 -1.25 -4.31
CA TRP A 60 5.56 -0.05 -5.06
C TRP A 60 4.11 0.30 -4.82
N LEU A 61 3.83 1.59 -4.67
CA LEU A 61 2.49 2.17 -4.54
C LEU A 61 2.31 3.19 -5.65
N ALA A 62 1.16 3.18 -6.32
CA ALA A 62 0.81 4.18 -7.32
C ALA A 62 -0.62 4.69 -7.08
N GLY A 63 -0.81 6.01 -7.19
CA GLY A 63 -2.11 6.66 -7.00
C GLY A 63 -2.00 8.15 -7.29
N ASN A 64 -3.11 8.77 -7.74
CA ASN A 64 -3.15 10.21 -8.06
C ASN A 64 -2.02 10.68 -9.01
N SER A 65 -1.71 9.89 -10.04
CA SER A 65 -0.61 10.15 -11.01
C SER A 65 0.79 10.24 -10.38
N ARG A 66 0.99 9.64 -9.21
CA ARG A 66 2.27 9.54 -8.50
C ARG A 66 2.58 8.09 -8.16
N GLY A 67 3.86 7.79 -7.96
CA GLY A 67 4.35 6.48 -7.53
C GLY A 67 5.43 6.63 -6.46
N TRP A 68 5.51 5.65 -5.57
CA TRP A 68 6.47 5.56 -4.46
C TRP A 68 7.06 4.16 -4.42
N HIS A 69 8.34 4.08 -4.07
CA HIS A 69 9.05 2.81 -3.91
C HIS A 69 9.51 2.68 -2.46
N PHE A 70 9.14 1.58 -1.82
CA PHE A 70 9.41 1.34 -0.41
C PHE A 70 10.34 0.15 -0.26
N GLN A 71 11.38 0.34 0.55
CA GLN A 71 12.22 -0.73 1.08
C GLN A 71 11.85 -0.95 2.54
N TYR A 72 12.00 -2.19 3.02
CA TYR A 72 11.75 -2.49 4.42
C TYR A 72 12.94 -2.01 5.28
N ASP A 73 12.67 -1.14 6.22
CA ASP A 73 13.60 -0.67 7.25
C ASP A 73 13.49 -1.59 8.47
N GLU A 74 14.48 -2.47 8.64
CA GLU A 74 14.51 -3.46 9.73
C GLU A 74 14.72 -2.79 11.11
N ASP A 75 15.33 -1.59 11.17
CA ASP A 75 15.59 -0.88 12.42
C ASP A 75 14.33 -0.21 12.96
N ASN A 76 13.50 0.34 12.05
CA ASN A 76 12.24 0.99 12.38
C ASN A 76 11.01 0.08 12.19
N THR A 77 11.22 -1.15 11.70
CA THR A 77 10.17 -2.14 11.41
C THR A 77 9.05 -1.62 10.51
N CYS A 78 9.40 -0.89 9.44
CA CYS A 78 8.42 -0.26 8.56
C CYS A 78 8.85 -0.30 7.08
N TRP A 79 7.87 -0.12 6.18
CA TRP A 79 8.15 0.12 4.76
C TRP A 79 8.35 1.60 4.53
N PHE A 80 9.54 2.00 4.05
CA PHE A 80 9.92 3.41 3.96
C PHE A 80 10.40 3.80 2.56
N ALA A 81 9.87 4.91 2.05
CA ALA A 81 10.31 5.51 0.79
C ALA A 81 11.33 6.61 1.08
N LEU A 82 12.59 6.35 0.77
CA LEU A 82 13.71 7.26 1.08
C LEU A 82 13.65 8.59 0.32
N ALA A 83 13.15 8.57 -0.92
CA ALA A 83 13.09 9.76 -1.78
C ALA A 83 12.08 10.79 -1.23
N GLU A 84 10.90 10.32 -0.82
CA GLU A 84 9.83 11.15 -0.28
C GLU A 84 9.86 11.31 1.24
N LYS A 85 10.68 10.49 1.92
CA LYS A 85 10.77 10.41 3.40
C LYS A 85 9.42 10.13 4.04
N VAL A 86 8.71 9.13 3.51
CA VAL A 86 7.38 8.75 3.96
C VAL A 86 7.30 7.26 4.23
N GLU A 87 6.55 6.90 5.27
CA GLU A 87 6.21 5.52 5.60
C GLU A 87 4.99 5.06 4.78
N PHE A 88 4.94 3.77 4.42
CA PHE A 88 3.95 3.21 3.50
C PHE A 88 2.51 3.45 3.94
N TYR A 89 2.13 3.08 5.17
CA TYR A 89 0.76 3.23 5.65
C TYR A 89 0.34 4.69 5.76
N SER A 90 1.27 5.57 6.13
CA SER A 90 1.06 7.01 6.13
C SER A 90 0.76 7.52 4.72
N CYS A 91 1.50 7.05 3.71
CA CYS A 91 1.27 7.41 2.31
C CYS A 91 -0.05 6.85 1.76
N LEU A 92 -0.37 5.59 2.04
CA LEU A 92 -1.62 4.97 1.62
C LEU A 92 -2.84 5.61 2.31
N SER A 93 -2.71 5.93 3.60
CA SER A 93 -3.69 6.68 4.39
C SER A 93 -4.01 8.04 3.76
N GLU A 94 -2.99 8.79 3.34
CA GLU A 94 -3.17 10.08 2.66
C GLU A 94 -3.88 9.91 1.31
N LEU A 95 -3.49 8.91 0.51
CA LEU A 95 -4.14 8.62 -0.78
C LEU A 95 -5.61 8.26 -0.61
N LEU A 96 -5.94 7.36 0.32
CA LEU A 96 -7.33 6.98 0.61
C LEU A 96 -8.11 8.18 1.13
N SER A 97 -7.56 8.91 2.10
CA SER A 97 -8.24 10.07 2.69
C SER A 97 -8.55 11.15 1.66
N THR A 98 -7.59 11.43 0.77
CA THR A 98 -7.75 12.41 -0.31
C THR A 98 -8.83 12.00 -1.30
N ASN A 99 -8.90 10.71 -1.64
CA ASN A 99 -9.84 10.23 -2.65
C ASN A 99 -11.26 10.01 -2.10
N LEU A 100 -11.40 9.69 -0.81
CA LEU A 100 -12.68 9.51 -0.14
C LEU A 100 -13.23 10.81 0.47
N GLY A 101 -12.40 11.86 0.59
CA GLY A 101 -12.80 13.14 1.18
C GLY A 101 -13.06 13.08 2.69
N ARG A 102 -12.59 12.02 3.37
CA ARG A 102 -12.68 11.83 4.82
C ARG A 102 -11.39 11.18 5.34
N GLN A 103 -11.14 11.27 6.63
CA GLN A 103 -9.95 10.65 7.21
C GLN A 103 -10.05 9.13 7.19
N VAL A 104 -8.99 8.49 6.71
CA VAL A 104 -8.69 7.05 6.83
C VAL A 104 -7.36 6.96 7.57
N SER A 105 -7.20 6.01 8.49
CA SER A 105 -5.92 5.75 9.15
C SER A 105 -5.71 4.26 9.37
N PHE A 106 -4.45 3.84 9.34
CA PHE A 106 -4.01 2.53 9.81
C PHE A 106 -3.64 2.65 11.29
N ASN A 107 -3.98 1.64 12.10
CA ASN A 107 -3.69 1.58 13.53
C ASN A 107 -2.45 0.73 13.80
#